data_AF-A0A089LVI0-F1
#
_entry.id   AF-A0A089LVI0-F1
#
_cell.length_a   1.000
_cell.length_b   1.000
_cell.length_c   1.000
_cell.angle_alpha   90.00
_cell.angle_beta   90.00
_cell.angle_gamma   90.00
#
_symmetry.space_group_name_H-M   'P 1'
#
loop_
_entity.id
_entity.type
_entity.pdbx_description
1 polymer ?
#
loop_
_entity_poly.entity_id
_entity_poly.type
_entity_poly.pdbx_seq_one_letter_code
_entity_poly.pdbx_strand_id
1 'polypeptide(L)'
;MLQGFDDNPNYEVDFLHNGDLRHATLIESVFSPDSKRERVNIYLSVKQRKPIFSDYDDFEKAYGITVEEIEETNPVLREYDVDFRKITPIYYPHYQVLENGEAEFIAWISERKLDTNVAVRLPFRIDIEFLADENSEEYLWGTTESNLWFSHGNCTYTMNADNYADKAQKKHAISFHQPVLGNELLYPDIGNYPHGQYNKLTWIVGEKHFAVILNGEVRFSGVKFTYMDMDLHLEAPQTVIIGTNGQGKKLFRSIKISQLKTSPKTNIKQGILSINVKRSNNTLPNLRQIVHPEYGENYWFNGCAAYLMECLGHKELDYWFFAGVTGENFAQIFSNNHFRGNGVVDYLLSEKDNHHSIELIFEKSGYSSSFVPLKQILADRDMYVQMLMAYIDKGLPVIINDYGSNPHNRFGWSVLVGYGDYGKTLLYMGGDGTEPDSISLEDLLPKDYKEEGEHCYGWLLVGDKQESKELAEIYRETILSLPKLLTFETDNYCFGVTAFRAWATSIDEGFFEQIRLEAFEYWEKHAAYVCCLATNSSVSKSFLEKALVLNPDLTFIQDIIVLYEQMERYWNNDNGTDLEALGGGFNVTLDALQDKERRKKIADKLRSFADCIDEVVSAIDQFKAKNPHSK
;
A
#
# COMPACT_ATOMS: atom_id res chain seq x y z
N MET A 1 -21.42 -22.51 26.01
CA MET A 1 -20.44 -23.57 26.35
C MET A 1 -19.87 -24.05 25.03
N LEU A 2 -18.66 -23.61 24.66
CA LEU A 2 -17.99 -24.04 23.43
C LEU A 2 -17.62 -25.52 23.62
N GLN A 3 -18.32 -26.41 22.91
CA GLN A 3 -17.89 -27.81 22.77
C GLN A 3 -16.75 -27.81 21.74
N GLY A 4 -15.51 -27.75 22.22
CA GLY A 4 -14.27 -28.10 21.49
C GLY A 4 -13.90 -27.24 20.27
N PHE A 5 -12.89 -26.36 20.40
CA PHE A 5 -12.17 -25.83 19.23
C PHE A 5 -11.30 -26.91 18.55
N ASP A 6 -10.94 -27.97 19.29
CA ASP A 6 -10.09 -29.05 18.78
C ASP A 6 -10.72 -29.87 17.66
N ASP A 7 -12.03 -29.82 17.45
CA ASP A 7 -12.69 -30.50 16.32
C ASP A 7 -12.62 -29.67 15.01
N ASN A 8 -11.95 -28.52 15.01
CA ASN A 8 -11.74 -27.71 13.81
C ASN A 8 -10.74 -28.41 12.85
N PRO A 9 -11.13 -28.70 11.59
CA PRO A 9 -10.28 -29.45 10.66
C PRO A 9 -9.08 -28.64 10.14
N ASN A 10 -9.12 -27.31 10.23
CA ASN A 10 -8.13 -26.43 9.61
C ASN A 10 -7.15 -25.82 10.61
N TYR A 11 -7.55 -25.69 11.88
CA TYR A 11 -6.77 -24.96 12.89
C TYR A 11 -6.74 -25.73 14.21
N GLU A 12 -5.61 -25.64 14.91
CA GLU A 12 -5.45 -26.15 16.27
C GLU A 12 -4.83 -25.06 17.16
N VAL A 13 -5.07 -25.13 18.46
CA VAL A 13 -4.43 -24.21 19.40
C VAL A 13 -2.91 -24.43 19.36
N ASP A 14 -2.14 -23.34 19.28
CA ASP A 14 -0.69 -23.43 19.12
C ASP A 14 0.01 -23.69 20.45
N PHE A 15 0.16 -24.97 20.78
CA PHE A 15 0.90 -25.42 21.96
C PHE A 15 2.40 -25.64 21.69
N LEU A 16 3.20 -25.35 22.70
CA LEU A 16 4.56 -25.85 22.86
C LEU A 16 4.53 -27.33 23.26
N HIS A 17 5.67 -28.01 23.11
CA HIS A 17 5.80 -29.45 23.42
C HIS A 17 5.52 -29.79 24.89
N ASN A 18 5.62 -28.80 25.79
CA ASN A 18 5.35 -28.94 27.22
C ASN A 18 3.87 -28.66 27.58
N GLY A 19 3.01 -28.38 26.60
CA GLY A 19 1.58 -28.09 26.80
C GLY A 19 1.26 -26.62 27.09
N ASP A 20 2.26 -25.74 27.18
CA ASP A 20 2.03 -24.30 27.30
C ASP A 20 1.62 -23.70 25.95
N LEU A 21 0.90 -22.58 25.97
CA LEU A 21 0.63 -21.82 24.74
C LEU A 21 1.93 -21.23 24.21
N ARG A 22 2.18 -21.36 22.91
CA ARG A 22 3.35 -20.77 22.25
C ARG A 22 3.33 -19.25 22.29
N HIS A 23 2.14 -18.67 22.30
CA HIS A 23 1.91 -17.24 22.38
C HIS A 23 0.94 -16.94 23.51
N ALA A 24 1.15 -15.82 24.20
CA ALA A 24 0.25 -15.38 25.25
C ALA A 24 -1.16 -15.15 24.69
N THR A 25 -2.17 -15.52 25.47
CA THR A 25 -3.58 -15.24 25.14
C THR A 25 -3.90 -13.79 25.46
N LEU A 26 -4.46 -13.06 24.49
CA LEU A 26 -4.97 -11.72 24.74
C LEU A 26 -6.38 -11.84 25.34
N ILE A 27 -6.63 -11.07 26.38
CA ILE A 27 -7.93 -10.98 27.04
C ILE A 27 -8.37 -9.52 26.96
N GLU A 28 -9.55 -9.29 26.41
CA GLU A 28 -10.15 -7.98 26.28
C GLU A 28 -11.51 -7.98 26.98
N SER A 29 -11.69 -7.09 27.95
CA SER A 29 -13.00 -6.84 28.55
C SER A 29 -13.73 -5.78 27.72
N VAL A 30 -14.77 -6.19 27.03
CA VAL A 30 -15.70 -5.31 26.31
C VAL A 30 -16.91 -5.03 27.19
N PHE A 31 -17.09 -3.77 27.53
CA PHE A 31 -18.28 -3.31 28.24
C PHE A 31 -19.39 -2.99 27.23
N SER A 32 -20.63 -3.36 27.56
CA SER A 32 -21.78 -2.88 26.79
C SER A 32 -21.84 -1.35 26.81
N PRO A 33 -22.50 -0.70 25.83
CA PRO A 33 -22.61 0.76 25.78
C PRO A 33 -23.25 1.40 27.02
N ASP A 34 -23.99 0.62 27.80
CA ASP A 34 -24.60 1.02 29.09
C ASP A 34 -23.71 0.73 30.32
N SER A 35 -22.50 0.21 30.12
CA SER A 35 -21.52 -0.24 31.13
C SER A 35 -22.06 -1.22 32.18
N LYS A 36 -23.18 -1.90 31.91
CA LYS A 36 -23.83 -2.83 32.85
C LYS A 36 -23.49 -4.29 32.60
N ARG A 37 -22.91 -4.62 31.45
CA ARG A 37 -22.53 -5.98 31.07
C ARG A 37 -21.08 -5.98 30.62
N GLU A 38 -20.29 -6.85 31.22
CA GLU A 38 -18.92 -7.13 30.80
C GLU A 38 -18.92 -8.42 29.97
N ARG A 39 -18.38 -8.35 28.77
CA ARG A 39 -18.01 -9.51 27.96
C ARG A 39 -16.50 -9.60 27.92
N VAL A 40 -15.96 -10.76 28.24
CA VAL A 40 -14.53 -11.02 28.08
C VAL A 40 -14.34 -11.74 26.76
N ASN A 41 -13.67 -11.07 25.82
CA ASN A 41 -13.16 -11.70 24.60
C ASN A 41 -11.80 -12.31 24.92
N ILE A 42 -11.62 -13.57 24.54
CA ILE A 42 -10.36 -14.31 24.73
C ILE A 42 -9.85 -14.64 23.33
N TYR A 43 -8.70 -14.06 22.96
CA TYR A 43 -8.05 -14.30 21.68
C TYR A 43 -6.92 -15.31 21.87
N LEU A 44 -7.22 -16.55 21.51
CA LEU A 44 -6.29 -17.68 21.56
C LEU A 44 -5.50 -17.77 20.26
N SER A 45 -4.18 -17.91 20.38
CA SER A 45 -3.33 -18.16 19.22
C SER A 45 -3.54 -19.58 18.71
N VAL A 46 -3.83 -19.67 17.42
CA VAL A 46 -4.04 -20.93 16.71
C VAL A 46 -3.03 -21.01 15.58
N LYS A 47 -2.63 -22.24 15.24
CA LYS A 47 -1.86 -22.52 14.05
C LYS A 47 -2.69 -23.38 13.10
N GLN A 48 -2.35 -23.33 11.82
CA GLN A 48 -2.98 -24.20 10.84
C GLN A 48 -2.58 -25.66 11.13
N ARG A 49 -3.55 -26.57 11.10
CA ARG A 49 -3.26 -28.01 11.17
C ARG A 49 -2.45 -28.39 9.94
N LYS A 50 -1.52 -29.34 10.12
CA LYS A 50 -0.88 -29.97 8.96
C LYS A 50 -1.98 -30.64 8.12
N PRO A 51 -2.06 -30.37 6.80
CA PRO A 51 -3.05 -30.99 5.93
C PRO A 51 -3.03 -32.52 6.08
N ILE A 52 -4.18 -33.12 6.38
CA ILE A 52 -4.32 -34.58 6.43
C ILE A 52 -4.72 -35.05 5.04
N PHE A 53 -3.99 -36.02 4.49
CA PHE A 53 -4.17 -36.52 3.12
C PHE A 53 -5.61 -36.99 2.81
N SER A 54 -6.34 -37.51 3.81
CA SER A 54 -7.72 -37.98 3.65
C SER A 54 -8.75 -36.88 3.37
N ASP A 55 -8.39 -35.62 3.59
CA ASP A 55 -9.35 -34.51 3.61
C ASP A 55 -9.38 -33.73 2.29
N TYR A 56 -8.58 -34.13 1.30
CA TYR A 56 -8.45 -33.46 0.01
C TYR A 56 -8.78 -34.39 -1.15
N ASP A 57 -9.39 -33.83 -2.20
CA ASP A 57 -9.64 -34.53 -3.44
C ASP A 57 -8.30 -34.93 -4.11
N ASP A 58 -8.28 -36.08 -4.77
CA ASP A 58 -7.11 -36.55 -5.51
C ASP A 58 -6.89 -35.70 -6.78
N PHE A 59 -5.67 -35.67 -7.27
CA PHE A 59 -5.32 -34.92 -8.47
C PHE A 59 -5.76 -35.68 -9.74
N GLU A 60 -5.81 -34.98 -10.87
CA GLU A 60 -6.17 -35.56 -12.17
C GLU A 60 -4.95 -35.66 -13.09
N LYS A 61 -4.77 -36.80 -13.76
CA LYS A 61 -3.73 -36.93 -14.81
C LYS A 61 -4.22 -36.27 -16.09
N ALA A 62 -3.39 -35.41 -16.67
CA ALA A 62 -3.64 -34.79 -17.96
C ALA A 62 -2.93 -35.59 -19.07
N TYR A 63 -3.66 -35.93 -20.14
CA TYR A 63 -3.16 -36.67 -21.29
C TYR A 63 -3.24 -35.83 -22.57
N GLY A 64 -2.27 -35.97 -23.46
CA GLY A 64 -2.28 -35.31 -24.78
C GLY A 64 -1.96 -33.81 -24.76
N ILE A 65 -1.50 -33.28 -23.63
CA ILE A 65 -1.04 -31.90 -23.48
C ILE A 65 0.35 -31.70 -24.11
N THR A 66 0.56 -30.57 -24.78
CA THR A 66 1.83 -30.23 -25.44
C THR A 66 2.81 -29.55 -24.48
N VAL A 67 4.10 -29.53 -24.80
CA VAL A 67 5.11 -28.82 -24.00
C VAL A 67 4.81 -27.31 -24.01
N GLU A 68 4.47 -26.78 -25.16
CA GLU A 68 4.15 -25.36 -25.37
C GLU A 68 2.97 -24.93 -24.48
N GLU A 69 1.90 -25.73 -24.42
CA GLU A 69 0.74 -25.45 -23.57
C GLU A 69 1.09 -25.45 -22.07
N ILE A 70 1.94 -26.38 -21.62
CA ILE A 70 2.40 -26.42 -20.22
C ILE A 70 3.22 -25.17 -19.90
N GLU A 71 4.12 -24.76 -20.79
CA GLU A 71 4.98 -23.59 -20.58
C GLU A 71 4.21 -22.27 -20.63
N GLU A 72 3.26 -22.12 -21.56
CA GLU A 72 2.40 -20.94 -21.68
C GLU A 72 1.53 -20.74 -20.43
N THR A 73 1.00 -21.84 -19.87
CA THR A 73 0.14 -21.81 -18.68
C THR A 73 0.91 -21.67 -17.36
N ASN A 74 2.23 -21.86 -17.37
CA ASN A 74 3.10 -21.73 -16.21
C ASN A 74 4.26 -20.76 -16.50
N PRO A 75 3.99 -19.46 -16.69
CA PRO A 75 4.99 -18.50 -17.14
C PRO A 75 6.05 -18.25 -16.05
N VAL A 76 7.31 -18.14 -16.49
CA VAL A 76 8.44 -17.79 -15.62
C VAL A 76 8.33 -16.34 -15.15
N LEU A 77 8.50 -16.12 -13.84
CA LEU A 77 8.63 -14.79 -13.23
C LEU A 77 10.10 -14.35 -13.22
N ARG A 78 10.98 -15.26 -12.78
CA ARG A 78 12.42 -15.00 -12.66
C ARG A 78 13.20 -16.29 -12.83
N GLU A 79 14.35 -16.18 -13.47
CA GLU A 79 15.24 -17.29 -13.80
C GLU A 79 16.59 -17.14 -13.09
N TYR A 80 17.15 -18.27 -12.69
CA TYR A 80 18.45 -18.37 -12.02
C TYR A 80 19.29 -19.44 -12.70
N ASP A 81 20.37 -19.02 -13.38
CA ASP A 81 21.40 -19.95 -13.84
C ASP A 81 22.32 -20.33 -12.67
N VAL A 82 22.42 -21.63 -12.38
CA VAL A 82 23.26 -22.13 -11.29
C VAL A 82 24.72 -22.07 -11.70
N ASP A 83 25.49 -21.23 -11.01
CA ASP A 83 26.94 -21.20 -11.17
C ASP A 83 27.57 -22.40 -10.44
N PHE A 84 28.06 -23.37 -11.21
CA PHE A 84 28.69 -24.57 -10.69
C PHE A 84 29.88 -24.30 -9.76
N ARG A 85 30.54 -23.14 -9.86
CA ARG A 85 31.63 -22.77 -8.93
C ARG A 85 31.13 -22.34 -7.55
N LYS A 86 29.84 -22.06 -7.41
CA LYS A 86 29.18 -21.64 -6.17
C LYS A 86 28.35 -22.74 -5.53
N ILE A 87 28.24 -23.93 -6.13
CA ILE A 87 27.53 -25.07 -5.53
C ILE A 87 28.23 -25.49 -4.23
N THR A 88 27.44 -25.84 -3.21
CA THR A 88 27.95 -26.37 -1.94
C THR A 88 27.79 -27.90 -1.90
N PRO A 89 28.89 -28.68 -1.96
CA PRO A 89 28.83 -30.12 -1.75
C PRO A 89 28.47 -30.46 -0.30
N ILE A 90 27.49 -31.35 -0.10
CA ILE A 90 27.03 -31.80 1.22
C ILE A 90 27.47 -33.25 1.44
N TYR A 91 28.14 -33.50 2.57
CA TYR A 91 28.76 -34.80 2.94
C TYR A 91 29.83 -35.31 1.97
N TYR A 92 30.60 -34.39 1.39
CA TYR A 92 31.81 -34.67 0.60
C TYR A 92 31.61 -35.65 -0.58
N PRO A 93 30.67 -35.39 -1.53
CA PRO A 93 30.63 -36.13 -2.80
C PRO A 93 31.86 -35.82 -3.67
N HIS A 94 32.04 -36.57 -4.75
CA HIS A 94 32.93 -36.14 -5.83
C HIS A 94 32.21 -35.03 -6.58
N TYR A 95 32.82 -33.86 -6.62
CA TYR A 95 32.31 -32.72 -7.35
C TYR A 95 33.47 -31.91 -7.92
N GLN A 96 33.49 -31.75 -9.24
CA GLN A 96 34.53 -31.00 -9.93
C GLN A 96 33.95 -30.21 -11.10
N VAL A 97 34.28 -28.92 -11.18
CA VAL A 97 34.01 -28.12 -12.38
C VAL A 97 35.18 -28.31 -13.35
N LEU A 98 34.88 -28.81 -14.54
CA LEU A 98 35.84 -29.08 -15.61
C LEU A 98 36.23 -27.79 -16.35
N GLU A 99 37.31 -27.84 -17.13
CA GLU A 99 37.81 -26.67 -17.89
C GLU A 99 36.80 -26.17 -18.93
N ASN A 100 35.97 -27.07 -19.48
CA ASN A 100 34.89 -26.74 -20.42
C ASN A 100 33.68 -26.08 -19.73
N GLY A 101 33.69 -25.93 -18.40
CA GLY A 101 32.62 -25.33 -17.61
C GLY A 101 31.54 -26.30 -17.15
N GLU A 102 31.60 -27.59 -17.52
CA GLU A 102 30.66 -28.61 -17.05
C GLU A 102 31.03 -29.08 -15.63
N ALA A 103 30.04 -29.59 -14.88
CA ALA A 103 30.26 -30.12 -13.54
C ALA A 103 30.14 -31.65 -13.51
N GLU A 104 31.20 -32.31 -13.07
CA GLU A 104 31.22 -33.75 -12.80
C GLU A 104 30.78 -34.03 -11.36
N PHE A 105 29.85 -34.98 -11.21
CA PHE A 105 29.27 -35.35 -9.92
C PHE A 105 29.15 -36.87 -9.75
N ILE A 106 29.62 -37.37 -8.60
CA ILE A 106 29.42 -38.76 -8.14
C ILE A 106 29.02 -38.73 -6.66
N ALA A 107 27.82 -39.21 -6.35
CA ALA A 107 27.30 -39.25 -4.98
C ALA A 107 27.83 -40.45 -4.18
N TRP A 108 28.07 -41.59 -4.83
CA TRP A 108 28.33 -42.92 -4.23
C TRP A 108 27.17 -43.48 -3.39
N ILE A 109 26.55 -42.66 -2.54
CA ILE A 109 25.38 -42.97 -1.70
C ILE A 109 24.43 -41.78 -1.65
N SER A 110 23.16 -42.02 -1.36
CA SER A 110 22.07 -41.03 -1.40
C SER A 110 22.23 -39.84 -0.44
N GLU A 111 23.02 -39.98 0.63
CA GLU A 111 23.24 -38.86 1.56
C GLU A 111 24.09 -37.76 0.94
N ARG A 112 24.99 -38.08 0.00
CA ARG A 112 25.90 -37.09 -0.60
C ARG A 112 25.23 -36.38 -1.76
N LYS A 113 25.21 -35.05 -1.70
CA LYS A 113 24.35 -34.22 -2.55
C LYS A 113 24.96 -32.84 -2.78
N LEU A 114 24.34 -32.06 -3.67
CA LEU A 114 24.78 -30.72 -4.06
C LEU A 114 23.69 -29.71 -3.69
N ASP A 115 24.01 -28.72 -2.86
CA ASP A 115 23.15 -27.55 -2.70
C ASP A 115 23.46 -26.56 -3.83
N THR A 116 22.43 -26.23 -4.62
CA THR A 116 22.56 -25.24 -5.69
C THR A 116 22.73 -23.82 -5.15
N ASN A 117 22.44 -23.60 -3.87
CA ASN A 117 22.34 -22.30 -3.20
C ASN A 117 21.29 -21.35 -3.84
N VAL A 118 20.41 -21.88 -4.69
CA VAL A 118 19.29 -21.15 -5.28
C VAL A 118 18.01 -21.54 -4.55
N ALA A 119 17.37 -20.55 -3.93
CA ALA A 119 16.13 -20.74 -3.20
C ALA A 119 14.93 -20.18 -3.98
N VAL A 120 13.88 -20.99 -4.10
CA VAL A 120 12.60 -20.62 -4.76
C VAL A 120 11.41 -21.04 -3.92
N ARG A 121 10.24 -20.46 -4.20
CA ARG A 121 8.95 -20.88 -3.62
C ARG A 121 8.16 -21.71 -4.62
N LEU A 122 7.21 -22.49 -4.14
CA LEU A 122 6.15 -23.01 -4.99
C LEU A 122 5.33 -21.84 -5.56
N PRO A 123 4.96 -21.85 -6.84
CA PRO A 123 5.34 -22.78 -7.89
C PRO A 123 6.72 -22.47 -8.48
N PHE A 124 7.46 -23.50 -8.87
CA PHE A 124 8.80 -23.36 -9.47
C PHE A 124 9.01 -24.34 -10.63
N ARG A 125 10.05 -24.07 -11.40
CA ARG A 125 10.52 -24.92 -12.49
C ARG A 125 12.01 -25.18 -12.33
N ILE A 126 12.47 -26.37 -12.70
CA ILE A 126 13.89 -26.70 -12.82
C ILE A 126 14.16 -27.35 -14.17
N ASP A 127 15.16 -26.84 -14.87
CA ASP A 127 15.68 -27.38 -16.12
C ASP A 127 17.13 -27.86 -15.89
N ILE A 128 17.40 -29.12 -16.22
CA ILE A 128 18.70 -29.76 -16.04
C ILE A 128 19.14 -30.34 -17.39
N GLU A 129 20.29 -29.89 -17.88
CA GLU A 129 20.98 -30.53 -18.98
C GLU A 129 22.12 -31.39 -18.44
N PHE A 130 22.01 -32.71 -18.60
CA PHE A 130 22.96 -33.66 -18.00
C PHE A 130 23.26 -34.86 -18.90
N LEU A 131 24.44 -35.43 -18.75
CA LEU A 131 24.83 -36.72 -19.33
C LEU A 131 25.00 -37.75 -18.21
N ALA A 132 24.45 -38.94 -18.45
CA ALA A 132 24.63 -40.11 -17.59
C ALA A 132 25.58 -41.12 -18.24
N ASP A 133 26.64 -41.51 -17.53
CA ASP A 133 27.66 -42.43 -18.04
C ASP A 133 27.36 -43.88 -17.63
N GLU A 134 26.88 -44.68 -18.58
CA GLU A 134 26.48 -46.09 -18.36
C GLU A 134 27.64 -46.93 -17.79
N ASN A 135 28.87 -46.72 -18.26
CA ASN A 135 30.03 -47.51 -17.83
C ASN A 135 30.36 -47.31 -16.33
N SER A 136 29.97 -46.16 -15.77
CA SER A 136 30.21 -45.84 -14.36
C SER A 136 29.15 -46.43 -13.42
N GLU A 137 28.10 -47.04 -13.96
CA GLU A 137 26.93 -47.53 -13.22
C GLU A 137 26.96 -49.06 -13.00
N GLU A 138 28.01 -49.77 -13.44
CA GLU A 138 28.02 -51.25 -13.49
C GLU A 138 28.42 -51.96 -12.16
N TYR A 139 28.77 -51.23 -11.09
CA TYR A 139 29.43 -51.82 -9.91
C TYR A 139 28.56 -52.01 -8.65
N LEU A 140 27.82 -53.14 -8.62
CA LEU A 140 27.42 -54.05 -7.51
C LEU A 140 27.04 -53.55 -6.09
N TRP A 141 27.01 -52.25 -5.79
CA TRP A 141 26.68 -51.74 -4.46
C TRP A 141 25.67 -50.59 -4.50
N GLY A 142 24.40 -50.90 -4.74
CA GLY A 142 23.32 -50.02 -4.30
C GLY A 142 22.06 -50.00 -5.15
N THR A 143 20.94 -49.96 -4.45
CA THR A 143 19.60 -49.74 -4.96
C THR A 143 19.49 -48.35 -5.63
N THR A 144 18.86 -48.26 -6.80
CA THR A 144 18.60 -47.03 -7.60
C THR A 144 19.81 -46.42 -8.32
N GLU A 145 20.78 -47.25 -8.72
CA GLU A 145 21.82 -46.84 -9.68
C GLU A 145 21.16 -46.22 -10.92
N SER A 146 21.74 -45.12 -11.42
CA SER A 146 21.22 -44.30 -12.53
C SER A 146 20.02 -43.41 -12.21
N ASN A 147 19.65 -43.17 -10.95
CA ASN A 147 18.64 -42.13 -10.67
C ASN A 147 19.23 -40.71 -10.71
N LEU A 148 18.36 -39.73 -10.91
CA LEU A 148 18.65 -38.31 -10.70
C LEU A 148 17.49 -37.72 -9.95
N TRP A 149 17.76 -37.11 -8.80
CA TRP A 149 16.73 -36.51 -7.97
C TRP A 149 17.11 -35.10 -7.55
N PHE A 150 16.09 -34.30 -7.25
CA PHE A 150 16.26 -33.06 -6.52
C PHE A 150 15.22 -32.96 -5.41
N SER A 151 15.52 -32.17 -4.38
CA SER A 151 14.58 -31.87 -3.31
C SER A 151 14.35 -30.37 -3.19
N HIS A 152 13.11 -30.02 -2.83
CA HIS A 152 12.68 -28.69 -2.44
C HIS A 152 11.96 -28.80 -1.10
N GLY A 153 12.56 -28.26 -0.04
CA GLY A 153 12.12 -28.49 1.33
C GLY A 153 12.15 -29.99 1.67
N ASN A 154 11.02 -30.53 2.14
CA ASN A 154 10.86 -31.95 2.48
C ASN A 154 10.38 -32.82 1.31
N CYS A 155 10.18 -32.25 0.12
CA CYS A 155 9.69 -32.98 -1.06
C CYS A 155 10.85 -33.35 -1.98
N THR A 156 10.91 -34.62 -2.38
CA THR A 156 11.90 -35.14 -3.34
C THR A 156 11.22 -35.54 -4.64
N TYR A 157 11.86 -35.22 -5.76
CA TYR A 157 11.43 -35.49 -7.13
C TYR A 157 12.53 -36.26 -7.85
N THR A 158 12.20 -37.44 -8.38
CA THR A 158 13.18 -38.42 -8.86
C THR A 158 12.83 -38.90 -10.26
N MET A 159 13.79 -38.79 -11.16
CA MET A 159 13.79 -39.45 -12.45
C MET A 159 14.51 -40.79 -12.33
N ASN A 160 14.00 -41.80 -13.02
CA ASN A 160 14.56 -43.15 -13.07
C ASN A 160 14.66 -43.82 -11.68
N ALA A 161 13.60 -43.66 -10.87
CA ALA A 161 13.43 -44.22 -9.53
C ALA A 161 13.23 -45.75 -9.55
N ASP A 162 13.41 -46.39 -8.39
CA ASP A 162 13.22 -47.84 -8.18
C ASP A 162 14.01 -48.75 -9.14
N ASN A 163 15.24 -48.33 -9.49
CA ASN A 163 16.14 -49.13 -10.32
C ASN A 163 17.12 -49.98 -9.51
N TYR A 164 16.82 -51.24 -9.30
CA TYR A 164 17.74 -52.14 -8.62
C TYR A 164 18.83 -52.66 -9.58
N ALA A 165 19.93 -53.16 -9.01
CA ALA A 165 21.06 -53.70 -9.79
C ALA A 165 20.63 -54.87 -10.71
N ASP A 166 19.64 -55.66 -10.27
CA ASP A 166 18.99 -56.66 -11.12
C ASP A 166 18.14 -55.99 -12.20
N LYS A 167 18.48 -56.22 -13.48
CA LYS A 167 17.74 -55.71 -14.63
C LYS A 167 16.25 -56.08 -14.59
N ALA A 168 15.89 -57.24 -14.02
CA ALA A 168 14.50 -57.66 -13.89
C ALA A 168 13.70 -56.85 -12.85
N GLN A 169 14.39 -56.10 -11.98
CA GLN A 169 13.81 -55.31 -10.91
C GLN A 169 13.86 -53.80 -11.19
N LYS A 170 14.35 -53.37 -12.36
CA LYS A 170 14.34 -51.94 -12.75
C LYS A 170 12.94 -51.51 -13.14
N LYS A 171 12.37 -50.54 -12.42
CA LYS A 171 11.05 -49.96 -12.73
C LYS A 171 11.11 -48.75 -13.64
N HIS A 172 12.28 -48.12 -13.77
CA HIS A 172 12.46 -46.88 -14.54
C HIS A 172 11.38 -45.84 -14.23
N ALA A 173 11.10 -45.63 -12.95
CA ALA A 173 9.93 -44.88 -12.54
C ALA A 173 10.18 -43.37 -12.49
N ILE A 174 9.12 -42.59 -12.61
CA ILE A 174 9.08 -41.23 -12.05
C ILE A 174 8.53 -41.36 -10.63
N SER A 175 9.27 -40.90 -9.62
CA SER A 175 8.78 -40.79 -8.23
C SER A 175 8.80 -39.34 -7.78
N PHE A 176 7.77 -38.89 -7.08
CA PHE A 176 7.77 -37.57 -6.46
C PHE A 176 6.90 -37.51 -5.21
N HIS A 177 7.28 -36.64 -4.28
CA HIS A 177 6.42 -36.24 -3.17
C HIS A 177 5.49 -35.12 -3.63
N GLN A 178 4.20 -35.23 -3.30
CA GLN A 178 3.28 -34.13 -3.54
C GLN A 178 3.71 -32.91 -2.70
N PRO A 179 3.82 -31.71 -3.29
CA PRO A 179 4.08 -30.51 -2.52
C PRO A 179 3.02 -30.33 -1.43
N VAL A 180 3.44 -29.81 -0.27
CA VAL A 180 2.63 -29.63 0.96
C VAL A 180 2.21 -30.93 1.65
N LEU A 181 1.63 -31.89 0.92
CA LEU A 181 1.13 -33.15 1.50
C LEU A 181 2.25 -34.13 1.86
N GLY A 182 3.34 -34.14 1.09
CA GLY A 182 4.53 -34.94 1.34
C GLY A 182 4.36 -36.45 1.17
N ASN A 183 3.22 -36.93 0.65
CA ASN A 183 3.08 -38.34 0.30
C ASN A 183 3.77 -38.64 -1.04
N GLU A 184 4.45 -39.79 -1.11
CA GLU A 184 5.17 -40.23 -2.29
C GLU A 184 4.23 -40.88 -3.31
N LEU A 185 4.41 -40.54 -4.58
CA LEU A 185 3.75 -41.14 -5.74
C LEU A 185 4.78 -41.72 -6.68
N LEU A 186 4.52 -42.90 -7.22
CA LEU A 186 5.44 -43.63 -8.09
C LEU A 186 4.73 -44.11 -9.36
N TYR A 187 5.31 -43.80 -10.50
CA TYR A 187 4.83 -44.18 -11.83
C TYR A 187 5.90 -44.95 -12.60
N PRO A 188 5.77 -46.28 -12.76
CA PRO A 188 6.76 -47.09 -13.45
C PRO A 188 6.79 -46.80 -14.96
N ASP A 189 7.90 -47.19 -15.60
CA ASP A 189 8.12 -47.24 -17.04
C ASP A 189 8.12 -45.89 -17.80
N ILE A 190 7.96 -44.76 -17.10
CA ILE A 190 7.93 -43.41 -17.70
C ILE A 190 9.12 -42.52 -17.34
N GLY A 191 10.05 -43.03 -16.51
CA GLY A 191 11.20 -42.29 -15.98
C GLY A 191 12.56 -42.67 -16.56
N ASN A 192 12.62 -43.59 -17.54
CA ASN A 192 13.88 -43.93 -18.19
C ASN A 192 14.44 -42.76 -19.00
N TYR A 193 15.77 -42.66 -19.08
CA TYR A 193 16.45 -41.73 -19.98
C TYR A 193 17.67 -42.38 -20.66
N PRO A 194 18.03 -41.95 -21.88
CA PRO A 194 19.22 -42.45 -22.58
C PRO A 194 20.54 -42.15 -21.86
N HIS A 195 21.48 -43.08 -21.91
CA HIS A 195 22.85 -42.92 -21.42
C HIS A 195 23.80 -42.54 -22.56
N GLY A 196 24.99 -42.01 -22.22
CA GLY A 196 26.03 -41.66 -23.21
C GLY A 196 25.71 -40.44 -24.09
N GLN A 197 24.60 -39.75 -23.83
CA GLN A 197 24.20 -38.51 -24.50
C GLN A 197 23.65 -37.50 -23.49
N TYR A 198 23.60 -36.22 -23.88
CA TYR A 198 22.98 -35.17 -23.06
C TYR A 198 21.46 -35.27 -23.13
N ASN A 199 20.85 -35.18 -21.95
CA ASN A 199 19.42 -35.15 -21.74
C ASN A 199 19.02 -33.77 -21.22
N LYS A 200 17.89 -33.26 -21.70
CA LYS A 200 17.23 -32.06 -21.18
C LYS A 200 16.02 -32.49 -20.38
N LEU A 201 16.11 -32.36 -19.07
CA LEU A 201 15.05 -32.71 -18.12
C LEU A 201 14.46 -31.44 -17.53
N THR A 202 13.14 -31.30 -17.62
CA THR A 202 12.40 -30.19 -17.05
C THR A 202 11.35 -30.73 -16.09
N TRP A 203 11.35 -30.22 -14.87
CA TRP A 203 10.25 -30.38 -13.93
C TRP A 203 9.57 -29.03 -13.74
N ILE A 204 8.24 -29.02 -13.89
CA ILE A 204 7.39 -27.87 -13.63
C ILE A 204 6.50 -28.26 -12.45
N VAL A 205 6.77 -27.69 -11.28
CA VAL A 205 5.90 -27.76 -10.11
C VAL A 205 5.05 -26.49 -10.12
N GLY A 206 4.13 -26.44 -11.08
CA GLY A 206 3.39 -25.25 -11.49
C GLY A 206 2.08 -25.02 -10.75
N GLU A 207 1.51 -23.83 -10.90
CA GLU A 207 0.20 -23.47 -10.36
C GLU A 207 -0.95 -24.15 -11.13
N LYS A 208 -0.71 -24.46 -12.42
CA LYS A 208 -1.72 -25.07 -13.31
C LYS A 208 -1.38 -26.52 -13.64
N HIS A 209 -0.10 -26.82 -13.80
CA HIS A 209 0.39 -28.14 -14.19
C HIS A 209 1.55 -28.58 -13.33
N PHE A 210 1.53 -29.84 -12.91
CA PHE A 210 2.70 -30.56 -12.44
C PHE A 210 3.19 -31.43 -13.59
N ALA A 211 4.36 -31.16 -14.14
CA ALA A 211 4.83 -31.82 -15.34
C ALA A 211 6.30 -32.24 -15.29
N VAL A 212 6.59 -33.35 -15.96
CA VAL A 212 7.94 -33.87 -16.20
C VAL A 212 8.13 -34.01 -17.69
N ILE A 213 9.13 -33.31 -18.23
CA ILE A 213 9.45 -33.29 -19.65
C ILE A 213 10.89 -33.77 -19.82
N LEU A 214 11.10 -34.74 -20.72
CA LEU A 214 12.42 -35.25 -21.05
C LEU A 214 12.64 -35.16 -22.56
N ASN A 215 13.67 -34.45 -22.98
CA ASN A 215 14.07 -34.32 -24.40
C ASN A 215 12.90 -33.88 -25.32
N GLY A 216 12.02 -33.01 -24.81
CA GLY A 216 10.83 -32.52 -25.53
C GLY A 216 9.58 -33.39 -25.43
N GLU A 217 9.64 -34.54 -24.73
CA GLU A 217 8.50 -35.42 -24.51
C GLU A 217 7.91 -35.22 -23.11
N VAL A 218 6.60 -34.97 -23.01
CA VAL A 218 5.87 -34.93 -21.73
C VAL A 218 5.74 -36.35 -21.19
N ARG A 219 6.53 -36.69 -20.17
CA ARG A 219 6.54 -38.01 -19.51
C ARG A 219 5.43 -38.14 -18.48
N PHE A 220 5.12 -37.06 -17.79
CA PHE A 220 4.05 -36.98 -16.81
C PHE A 220 3.43 -35.59 -16.82
N SER A 221 2.11 -35.51 -16.68
CA SER A 221 1.39 -34.27 -16.42
C SER A 221 0.18 -34.55 -15.53
N GLY A 222 -0.02 -33.69 -14.53
CA GLY A 222 -1.23 -33.70 -13.72
C GLY A 222 -1.66 -32.29 -13.32
N VAL A 223 -2.94 -32.19 -13.00
CA VAL A 223 -3.65 -30.97 -12.64
C VAL A 223 -4.45 -31.20 -11.37
N LYS A 224 -4.96 -30.12 -10.75
CA LYS A 224 -5.74 -30.19 -9.50
C LYS A 224 -5.01 -30.87 -8.35
N PHE A 225 -3.68 -30.76 -8.31
CA PHE A 225 -2.94 -31.08 -7.09
C PHE A 225 -3.38 -30.12 -5.99
N THR A 226 -3.46 -30.61 -4.76
CA THR A 226 -3.94 -29.83 -3.62
C THR A 226 -3.18 -28.50 -3.46
N TYR A 227 -1.86 -28.53 -3.62
CA TYR A 227 -1.01 -27.34 -3.51
C TYR A 227 -1.34 -26.29 -4.58
N MET A 228 -1.89 -26.68 -5.73
CA MET A 228 -2.21 -25.74 -6.80
C MET A 228 -3.21 -24.73 -6.29
N ASP A 229 -4.26 -25.14 -5.57
CA ASP A 229 -5.30 -24.26 -5.04
C ASP A 229 -5.00 -23.67 -3.66
N MET A 230 -3.85 -23.99 -3.08
CA MET A 230 -3.38 -23.41 -1.83
C MET A 230 -2.74 -22.04 -2.06
N ASP A 231 -2.85 -21.18 -1.05
CA ASP A 231 -2.15 -19.92 -1.04
C ASP A 231 -0.76 -20.08 -0.41
N LEU A 232 0.26 -20.20 -1.26
CA LEU A 232 1.63 -20.58 -0.87
C LEU A 232 2.59 -19.38 -0.77
N HIS A 233 2.08 -18.14 -0.83
CA HIS A 233 2.94 -16.94 -0.85
C HIS A 233 3.75 -16.73 0.43
N LEU A 234 3.34 -17.36 1.54
CA LEU A 234 4.05 -17.35 2.82
C LEU A 234 5.16 -18.38 2.95
N GLU A 235 5.19 -19.39 2.08
CA GLU A 235 6.21 -20.43 2.18
C GLU A 235 7.60 -19.80 2.07
N ALA A 236 8.44 -20.11 3.05
CA ALA A 236 9.83 -19.65 3.01
C ALA A 236 10.50 -20.28 1.79
N PRO A 237 11.22 -19.49 0.95
CA PRO A 237 11.98 -20.05 -0.16
C PRO A 237 12.89 -21.17 0.34
N GLN A 238 12.88 -22.31 -0.35
CA GLN A 238 13.72 -23.46 -0.04
C GLN A 238 14.79 -23.61 -1.10
N THR A 239 16.02 -23.95 -0.69
CA THR A 239 17.09 -24.25 -1.65
C THR A 239 16.77 -25.54 -2.40
N VAL A 240 17.14 -25.57 -3.68
CA VAL A 240 17.08 -26.81 -4.46
C VAL A 240 18.35 -27.60 -4.24
N ILE A 241 18.21 -28.83 -3.76
CA ILE A 241 19.32 -29.75 -3.54
C ILE A 241 19.23 -30.87 -4.57
N ILE A 242 20.34 -31.17 -5.24
CA ILE A 242 20.42 -32.20 -6.28
C ILE A 242 21.23 -33.38 -5.77
N GLY A 243 20.80 -34.59 -6.10
CA GLY A 243 21.55 -35.79 -5.78
C GLY A 243 21.29 -36.92 -6.76
N THR A 244 22.08 -37.97 -6.58
CA THR A 244 21.95 -39.25 -7.25
C THR A 244 22.20 -40.34 -6.23
N ASN A 245 21.87 -41.58 -6.58
CA ASN A 245 22.17 -42.75 -5.80
C ASN A 245 23.18 -43.62 -6.56
N GLY A 246 24.08 -44.26 -5.82
CA GLY A 246 25.12 -45.11 -6.37
C GLY A 246 26.30 -44.34 -6.96
N GLN A 247 27.14 -45.05 -7.73
CA GLN A 247 28.42 -44.56 -8.23
C GLN A 247 28.35 -43.98 -9.66
N GLY A 248 27.16 -43.92 -10.24
CA GLY A 248 26.92 -43.40 -11.57
C GLY A 248 27.33 -41.94 -11.70
N LYS A 249 28.33 -41.68 -12.53
CA LYS A 249 28.84 -40.34 -12.84
C LYS A 249 27.84 -39.59 -13.70
N LYS A 250 27.54 -38.37 -13.27
CA LYS A 250 26.76 -37.39 -14.04
C LYS A 250 27.63 -36.20 -14.42
N LEU A 251 27.48 -35.74 -15.66
CA LEU A 251 28.03 -34.47 -16.14
C LEU A 251 26.89 -33.50 -16.32
N PHE A 252 26.86 -32.42 -15.54
CA PHE A 252 25.90 -31.33 -15.70
C PHE A 252 26.49 -30.25 -16.60
N ARG A 253 25.74 -29.89 -17.65
CA ARG A 253 26.09 -28.77 -18.52
C ARG A 253 25.41 -27.49 -18.08
N SER A 254 24.16 -27.58 -17.65
CA SER A 254 23.43 -26.45 -17.09
C SER A 254 22.38 -26.93 -16.10
N ILE A 255 22.21 -26.17 -15.02
CA ILE A 255 21.05 -26.27 -14.13
C ILE A 255 20.46 -24.87 -14.06
N LYS A 256 19.18 -24.76 -14.35
CA LYS A 256 18.43 -23.52 -14.34
C LYS A 256 17.20 -23.72 -13.47
N ILE A 257 17.03 -22.80 -12.52
CA ILE A 257 15.91 -22.85 -11.57
C ILE A 257 15.11 -21.57 -11.79
N SER A 258 13.80 -21.69 -11.90
CA SER A 258 12.91 -20.60 -12.25
C SER A 258 11.80 -20.47 -11.23
N GLN A 259 11.62 -19.27 -10.70
CA GLN A 259 10.41 -18.91 -9.99
C GLN A 259 9.31 -18.70 -11.02
N LEU A 260 8.19 -19.40 -10.89
CA LEU A 260 7.03 -19.22 -11.77
C LEU A 260 6.13 -18.09 -11.23
N LYS A 261 5.38 -17.43 -12.13
CA LYS A 261 4.40 -16.42 -11.75
C LYS A 261 3.26 -17.07 -10.97
N THR A 262 2.72 -16.35 -9.99
CA THR A 262 1.56 -16.76 -9.21
C THR A 262 0.38 -15.82 -9.46
N SER A 263 -0.80 -16.40 -9.49
CA SER A 263 -2.06 -15.67 -9.41
C SER A 263 -2.49 -15.57 -7.94
N PRO A 264 -2.94 -14.40 -7.44
CA PRO A 264 -3.50 -14.31 -6.09
C PRO A 264 -4.72 -15.21 -5.97
N LYS A 265 -4.68 -16.24 -5.13
CA LYS A 265 -5.82 -17.14 -4.89
C LYS A 265 -6.63 -16.67 -3.69
N THR A 266 -7.59 -15.79 -3.93
CA THR A 266 -8.64 -15.45 -2.96
C THR A 266 -9.65 -16.60 -2.92
N ASN A 267 -9.34 -17.68 -2.21
CA ASN A 267 -10.34 -18.72 -1.92
C ASN A 267 -11.31 -18.19 -0.85
N ILE A 268 -12.31 -17.44 -1.30
CA ILE A 268 -13.45 -17.01 -0.49
C ILE A 268 -14.38 -18.20 -0.33
N LYS A 269 -14.16 -19.04 0.70
CA LYS A 269 -15.25 -19.83 1.30
C LYS A 269 -15.86 -19.00 2.42
N GLN A 270 -17.13 -18.67 2.27
CA GLN A 270 -17.96 -17.97 3.25
C GLN A 270 -17.79 -18.63 4.64
N GLY A 271 -17.28 -17.87 5.61
CA GLY A 271 -17.29 -18.26 7.04
C GLY A 271 -15.95 -18.65 7.67
N ILE A 272 -14.81 -18.59 6.97
CA ILE A 272 -13.49 -18.81 7.59
C ILE A 272 -12.85 -17.46 7.96
N LEU A 273 -12.42 -17.34 9.22
CA LEU A 273 -11.71 -16.19 9.78
C LEU A 273 -10.59 -15.70 8.83
N SER A 274 -10.60 -14.39 8.56
CA SER A 274 -9.55 -13.71 7.80
C SER A 274 -8.23 -13.74 8.58
N ILE A 275 -7.32 -14.61 8.19
CA ILE A 275 -5.92 -14.47 8.57
C ILE A 275 -5.31 -13.46 7.59
N ASN A 276 -5.16 -12.21 8.03
CA ASN A 276 -4.37 -11.21 7.33
C ASN A 276 -2.91 -11.67 7.39
N VAL A 277 -2.49 -12.33 6.33
CA VAL A 277 -1.10 -12.66 6.12
C VAL A 277 -0.33 -11.38 5.80
N LYS A 278 0.65 -11.04 6.65
CA LYS A 278 1.53 -9.89 6.42
C LYS A 278 2.32 -10.09 5.13
N ARG A 279 1.99 -9.34 4.07
CA ARG A 279 2.82 -9.31 2.86
C ARG A 279 4.18 -8.73 3.23
N SER A 280 5.25 -9.12 2.52
CA SER A 280 6.56 -8.50 2.73
C SER A 280 6.60 -7.11 2.09
N ASN A 281 5.90 -6.94 0.98
CA ASN A 281 5.76 -5.68 0.27
C ASN A 281 4.33 -5.62 -0.28
N ASN A 282 3.77 -4.42 -0.34
CA ASN A 282 2.52 -4.18 -1.03
C ASN A 282 2.45 -2.73 -1.48
N THR A 283 1.68 -2.47 -2.53
CA THR A 283 1.41 -1.13 -3.01
C THR A 283 0.01 -1.09 -3.59
N LEU A 284 -0.67 0.03 -3.41
CA LEU A 284 -1.99 0.24 -4.00
C LEU A 284 -1.92 0.15 -5.53
N PRO A 285 -2.93 -0.43 -6.20
CA PRO A 285 -2.89 -0.66 -7.63
C PRO A 285 -3.18 0.58 -8.49
N ASN A 286 -3.78 1.63 -7.94
CA ASN A 286 -4.25 2.82 -8.67
C ASN A 286 -3.38 4.06 -8.39
N LEU A 287 -2.06 3.92 -8.54
CA LEU A 287 -1.11 5.02 -8.31
C LEU A 287 -1.17 6.05 -9.44
N ARG A 288 -1.26 7.32 -9.07
CA ARG A 288 -1.24 8.47 -9.96
C ARG A 288 -1.04 9.75 -9.14
N GLN A 289 -0.77 10.85 -9.84
CA GLN A 289 -0.84 12.18 -9.25
C GLN A 289 -2.23 12.42 -8.63
N ILE A 290 -2.25 12.90 -7.38
CA ILE A 290 -3.47 13.08 -6.58
C ILE A 290 -3.90 14.54 -6.44
N VAL A 291 -2.99 15.47 -6.74
CA VAL A 291 -3.20 16.92 -6.75
C VAL A 291 -2.61 17.46 -8.05
N HIS A 292 -3.38 18.26 -8.77
CA HIS A 292 -3.02 18.91 -10.03
C HIS A 292 -2.94 20.44 -9.84
N PRO A 293 -1.78 20.99 -9.41
CA PRO A 293 -1.61 22.43 -9.24
C PRO A 293 -1.94 23.23 -10.51
N GLU A 294 -1.72 22.65 -11.69
CA GLU A 294 -2.07 23.23 -12.98
C GLU A 294 -3.58 23.45 -13.18
N TYR A 295 -4.42 22.76 -12.41
CA TYR A 295 -5.88 22.95 -12.38
C TYR A 295 -6.35 23.83 -11.21
N GLY A 296 -5.41 24.41 -10.45
CA GLY A 296 -5.73 25.21 -9.26
C GLY A 296 -5.98 24.37 -8.01
N GLU A 297 -5.59 23.09 -8.00
CA GLU A 297 -5.68 22.23 -6.82
C GLU A 297 -4.53 22.55 -5.85
N ASN A 298 -4.69 23.61 -5.04
CA ASN A 298 -3.62 24.15 -4.19
C ASN A 298 -3.60 23.60 -2.75
N TYR A 299 -4.55 22.74 -2.40
CA TYR A 299 -4.71 22.18 -1.06
C TYR A 299 -4.51 20.66 -1.07
N TRP A 300 -3.36 20.21 -0.56
CA TRP A 300 -2.93 18.82 -0.64
C TRP A 300 -3.83 17.85 0.12
N PHE A 301 -4.39 18.27 1.26
CA PHE A 301 -5.31 17.45 2.04
C PHE A 301 -6.53 17.02 1.22
N ASN A 302 -7.12 17.94 0.44
CA ASN A 302 -8.31 17.63 -0.36
C ASN A 302 -8.05 16.56 -1.42
N GLY A 303 -6.88 16.60 -2.08
CA GLY A 303 -6.47 15.55 -3.01
C GLY A 303 -6.23 14.21 -2.33
N CYS A 304 -5.62 14.23 -1.14
CA CYS A 304 -5.44 13.03 -0.31
C CYS A 304 -6.78 12.41 0.09
N ALA A 305 -7.74 13.24 0.55
CA ALA A 305 -9.08 12.81 0.94
C ALA A 305 -9.89 12.27 -0.26
N ALA A 306 -9.83 12.94 -1.41
CA ALA A 306 -10.45 12.49 -2.64
C ALA A 306 -9.90 11.14 -3.11
N TYR A 307 -8.58 10.97 -3.09
CA TYR A 307 -7.93 9.70 -3.44
C TYR A 307 -8.35 8.56 -2.50
N LEU A 308 -8.40 8.82 -1.20
CA LEU A 308 -8.88 7.88 -0.19
C LEU A 308 -10.34 7.46 -0.44
N MET A 309 -11.23 8.41 -0.75
CA MET A 309 -12.63 8.09 -1.05
C MET A 309 -12.80 7.35 -2.38
N GLU A 310 -11.98 7.63 -3.39
CA GLU A 310 -11.96 6.84 -4.62
C GLU A 310 -11.57 5.38 -4.34
N CYS A 311 -10.58 5.14 -3.48
CA CYS A 311 -10.21 3.78 -3.06
C CYS A 311 -11.36 3.03 -2.37
N LEU A 312 -12.28 3.76 -1.72
CA LEU A 312 -13.53 3.24 -1.16
C LEU A 312 -14.67 3.10 -2.18
N GLY A 313 -14.44 3.47 -3.45
CA GLY A 313 -15.40 3.39 -4.54
C GLY A 313 -16.24 4.66 -4.77
N HIS A 314 -15.90 5.77 -4.11
CA HIS A 314 -16.65 7.04 -4.15
C HIS A 314 -15.95 8.10 -5.00
N LYS A 315 -16.12 8.04 -6.31
CA LYS A 315 -15.51 8.99 -7.28
C LYS A 315 -16.17 10.36 -7.29
N GLU A 316 -17.40 10.44 -6.82
CA GLU A 316 -18.19 11.66 -6.70
C GLU A 316 -17.72 12.58 -5.57
N LEU A 317 -16.94 12.04 -4.62
CA LEU A 317 -16.28 12.74 -3.52
C LEU A 317 -14.86 13.12 -3.97
N ASP A 318 -14.80 13.94 -5.00
CA ASP A 318 -13.57 14.39 -5.65
C ASP A 318 -12.85 15.53 -4.89
N TYR A 319 -11.76 16.04 -5.47
CA TYR A 319 -10.99 17.15 -4.92
C TYR A 319 -11.89 18.35 -4.59
N TRP A 320 -12.74 18.74 -5.54
CA TRP A 320 -13.59 19.93 -5.44
C TRP A 320 -14.69 19.75 -4.39
N PHE A 321 -15.21 18.54 -4.22
CA PHE A 321 -16.07 18.20 -3.10
C PHE A 321 -15.37 18.48 -1.76
N PHE A 322 -14.17 17.95 -1.55
CA PHE A 322 -13.46 18.16 -0.29
C PHE A 322 -13.06 19.61 -0.08
N ALA A 323 -12.58 20.32 -1.11
CA ALA A 323 -12.27 21.74 -1.03
C ALA A 323 -13.46 22.62 -0.63
N GLY A 324 -14.68 22.23 -1.02
CA GLY A 324 -15.89 22.90 -0.54
C GLY A 324 -16.26 22.50 0.89
N VAL A 325 -16.15 21.22 1.25
CA VAL A 325 -16.49 20.69 2.59
C VAL A 325 -15.54 21.22 3.67
N THR A 326 -14.24 21.32 3.39
CA THR A 326 -13.23 21.92 4.28
C THR A 326 -13.36 23.44 4.34
N GLY A 327 -14.02 24.03 3.33
CA GLY A 327 -14.21 25.46 3.21
C GLY A 327 -13.02 26.20 2.58
N GLU A 328 -12.02 25.46 2.11
CA GLU A 328 -10.82 26.00 1.45
C GLU A 328 -11.11 26.62 0.09
N ASN A 329 -12.26 26.36 -0.51
CA ASN A 329 -12.75 27.10 -1.68
C ASN A 329 -13.32 28.49 -1.33
N PHE A 330 -13.58 28.78 -0.06
CA PHE A 330 -14.40 29.93 0.33
C PHE A 330 -13.69 30.90 1.26
N ALA A 331 -12.93 30.38 2.22
CA ALA A 331 -12.42 31.15 3.34
C ALA A 331 -10.98 31.62 3.10
N GLN A 332 -10.78 32.93 3.22
CA GLN A 332 -9.44 33.50 3.40
C GLN A 332 -8.89 33.11 4.77
N ILE A 333 -7.57 32.98 4.90
CA ILE A 333 -6.86 32.75 6.16
C ILE A 333 -5.94 33.93 6.49
N PHE A 334 -5.75 34.20 7.77
CA PHE A 334 -4.74 35.13 8.27
C PHE A 334 -4.30 34.74 9.68
N SER A 335 -3.00 34.79 9.96
CA SER A 335 -2.44 34.49 11.28
C SER A 335 -2.00 35.75 12.01
N ASN A 336 -2.33 35.84 13.29
CA ASN A 336 -1.99 36.99 14.13
C ASN A 336 -0.60 36.86 14.77
N ASN A 337 0.01 35.68 14.75
CA ASN A 337 1.24 35.41 15.52
C ASN A 337 2.39 34.78 14.71
N HIS A 338 2.16 33.65 14.03
CA HIS A 338 3.17 32.95 13.23
C HIS A 338 2.54 32.20 12.06
N PHE A 339 3.33 31.82 11.06
CA PHE A 339 2.82 31.06 9.92
C PHE A 339 2.35 29.66 10.36
N ARG A 340 1.14 29.27 9.95
CA ARG A 340 0.46 28.04 10.41
C ARG A 340 0.18 27.03 9.29
N GLY A 341 0.57 27.34 8.05
CA GLY A 341 0.29 26.51 6.88
C GLY A 341 -0.46 27.28 5.79
N ASN A 342 -0.97 26.54 4.80
CA ASN A 342 -1.43 27.09 3.52
C ASN A 342 -2.95 27.11 3.38
N GLY A 343 -3.72 26.58 4.34
CA GLY A 343 -5.17 26.50 4.23
C GLY A 343 -5.92 26.42 5.56
N VAL A 344 -7.24 26.34 5.47
CA VAL A 344 -8.13 26.23 6.65
C VAL A 344 -7.78 25.00 7.48
N VAL A 345 -7.50 23.87 6.82
CA VAL A 345 -7.18 22.61 7.47
C VAL A 345 -5.92 22.72 8.33
N ASP A 346 -4.86 23.33 7.82
CA ASP A 346 -3.60 23.52 8.56
C ASP A 346 -3.80 24.44 9.78
N TYR A 347 -4.60 25.50 9.62
CA TYR A 347 -4.90 26.43 10.72
C TYR A 347 -5.71 25.75 11.83
N LEU A 348 -6.68 24.91 11.47
CA LEU A 348 -7.43 24.13 12.46
C LEU A 348 -6.53 23.15 13.21
N LEU A 349 -5.57 22.52 12.53
CA LEU A 349 -4.59 21.62 13.16
C LEU A 349 -3.48 22.32 13.94
N SER A 350 -3.28 23.61 13.70
CA SER A 350 -2.29 24.40 14.42
C SER A 350 -2.66 24.67 15.89
N GLU A 351 -3.88 24.33 16.29
CA GLU A 351 -4.35 24.43 17.67
C GLU A 351 -4.22 23.10 18.41
N LYS A 352 -3.74 23.19 19.64
CA LYS A 352 -3.53 22.03 20.50
C LYS A 352 -4.82 21.23 20.68
N ASP A 353 -4.70 19.90 20.54
CA ASP A 353 -5.79 18.93 20.73
C ASP A 353 -7.01 19.14 19.78
N ASN A 354 -6.86 19.91 18.69
CA ASN A 354 -7.95 20.19 17.74
C ASN A 354 -7.98 19.25 16.52
N HIS A 355 -7.30 18.11 16.58
CA HIS A 355 -7.24 17.15 15.46
C HIS A 355 -8.59 16.49 15.14
N HIS A 356 -9.55 16.50 16.07
CA HIS A 356 -10.92 16.04 15.81
C HIS A 356 -11.60 16.82 14.67
N SER A 357 -11.15 18.05 14.37
CA SER A 357 -11.62 18.81 13.21
C SER A 357 -11.41 18.08 11.87
N ILE A 358 -10.38 17.24 11.76
CA ILE A 358 -10.13 16.42 10.57
C ILE A 358 -11.14 15.27 10.48
N GLU A 359 -11.50 14.67 11.61
CA GLU A 359 -12.41 13.53 11.65
C GLU A 359 -13.83 13.94 11.23
N LEU A 360 -14.25 15.15 11.61
CA LEU A 360 -15.52 15.75 11.22
C LEU A 360 -15.69 15.89 9.70
N ILE A 361 -14.58 15.99 8.94
CA ILE A 361 -14.62 16.09 7.47
C ILE A 361 -15.14 14.79 6.85
N PHE A 362 -14.70 13.64 7.37
CA PHE A 362 -15.17 12.32 6.90
C PHE A 362 -16.54 11.97 7.46
N GLU A 363 -16.88 12.45 8.66
CA GLU A 363 -18.23 12.30 9.24
C GLU A 363 -19.29 13.00 8.37
N LYS A 364 -18.97 14.16 7.80
CA LYS A 364 -19.83 14.83 6.81
C LYS A 364 -20.09 13.98 5.57
N SER A 365 -19.17 13.07 5.24
CA SER A 365 -19.32 12.11 4.14
C SER A 365 -19.93 10.77 4.55
N GLY A 366 -20.32 10.63 5.83
CA GLY A 366 -20.94 9.42 6.38
C GLY A 366 -19.95 8.34 6.85
N TYR A 367 -18.67 8.69 7.00
CA TYR A 367 -17.61 7.76 7.42
C TYR A 367 -17.07 8.14 8.80
N SER A 368 -16.79 7.14 9.63
CA SER A 368 -15.92 7.38 10.79
C SER A 368 -14.47 7.52 10.33
N SER A 369 -13.65 8.18 11.11
CA SER A 369 -12.20 8.23 10.90
C SER A 369 -11.50 8.47 12.24
N SER A 370 -10.20 8.22 12.28
CA SER A 370 -9.37 8.46 13.45
C SER A 370 -8.10 9.17 13.04
N PHE A 371 -7.91 10.38 13.55
CA PHE A 371 -6.64 11.08 13.46
C PHE A 371 -5.80 10.70 14.67
N VAL A 372 -4.70 9.99 14.43
CA VAL A 372 -3.78 9.53 15.46
C VAL A 372 -2.59 10.49 15.51
N PRO A 373 -2.40 11.24 16.61
CA PRO A 373 -1.27 12.13 16.76
C PRO A 373 0.06 11.39 16.66
N LEU A 374 1.07 12.03 16.06
CA LEU A 374 2.40 11.46 15.82
C LEU A 374 3.06 10.99 17.11
N LYS A 375 2.87 11.72 18.21
CA LYS A 375 3.34 11.30 19.54
C LYS A 375 2.80 9.93 19.97
N GLN A 376 1.53 9.65 19.67
CA GLN A 376 0.91 8.35 19.94
C GLN A 376 1.44 7.28 18.99
N ILE A 377 1.66 7.63 17.71
CA ILE A 377 2.27 6.74 16.72
C ILE A 377 3.68 6.31 17.15
N LEU A 378 4.48 7.26 17.61
CA LEU A 378 5.86 7.04 18.06
C LEU A 378 5.94 6.22 19.35
N ALA A 379 4.93 6.32 20.22
CA ALA A 379 4.85 5.52 21.43
C ALA A 379 4.61 4.02 21.15
N ASP A 380 3.99 3.69 20.02
CA ASP A 380 3.68 2.30 19.62
C ASP A 380 3.87 2.09 18.11
N ARG A 381 5.09 2.38 17.62
CA ARG A 381 5.41 2.38 16.18
C ARG A 381 5.06 1.06 15.51
N ASP A 382 5.38 -0.06 16.17
CA ASP A 382 5.14 -1.38 15.60
C ASP A 382 3.64 -1.61 15.38
N MET A 383 2.78 -1.26 16.34
CA MET A 383 1.32 -1.39 16.17
C MET A 383 0.82 -0.55 15.00
N TYR A 384 1.21 0.73 14.91
CA TYR A 384 0.71 1.63 13.86
C TYR A 384 1.23 1.26 12.47
N VAL A 385 2.47 0.80 12.34
CA VAL A 385 3.00 0.28 11.08
C VAL A 385 2.22 -0.96 10.65
N GLN A 386 1.89 -1.86 11.57
CA GLN A 386 1.06 -3.03 11.26
C GLN A 386 -0.36 -2.63 10.85
N MET A 387 -0.93 -1.61 11.49
CA MET A 387 -2.22 -1.07 11.12
C MET A 387 -2.18 -0.45 9.71
N LEU A 388 -1.18 0.38 9.41
CA LEU A 388 -0.92 0.91 8.07
C LEU A 388 -0.84 -0.21 7.03
N MET A 389 -0.02 -1.23 7.27
CA MET A 389 0.10 -2.37 6.36
C MET A 389 -1.25 -3.04 6.11
N ALA A 390 -2.08 -3.21 7.14
CA ALA A 390 -3.41 -3.77 7.01
C ALA A 390 -4.38 -2.89 6.20
N TYR A 391 -4.25 -1.57 6.24
CA TYR A 391 -5.01 -0.66 5.37
C TYR A 391 -4.58 -0.81 3.91
N ILE A 392 -3.28 -0.80 3.65
CA ILE A 392 -2.74 -1.00 2.30
C ILE A 392 -3.15 -2.36 1.72
N ASP A 393 -3.14 -3.41 2.55
CA ASP A 393 -3.57 -4.76 2.15
C ASP A 393 -5.05 -4.85 1.79
N LYS A 394 -5.87 -3.98 2.38
CA LYS A 394 -7.29 -3.80 2.03
C LYS A 394 -7.51 -2.87 0.84
N GLY A 395 -6.44 -2.32 0.26
CA GLY A 395 -6.53 -1.37 -0.86
C GLY A 395 -6.81 0.07 -0.44
N LEU A 396 -6.56 0.43 0.83
CA LEU A 396 -6.83 1.76 1.38
C LEU A 396 -5.54 2.49 1.74
N PRO A 397 -5.35 3.76 1.32
CA PRO A 397 -4.22 4.57 1.76
C PRO A 397 -4.41 5.05 3.22
N VAL A 398 -3.32 5.53 3.82
CA VAL A 398 -3.34 6.27 5.09
C VAL A 398 -2.84 7.69 4.83
N ILE A 399 -3.59 8.71 5.25
CA ILE A 399 -3.22 10.11 5.04
C ILE A 399 -2.23 10.53 6.15
N ILE A 400 -1.19 11.27 5.80
CA ILE A 400 -0.19 11.80 6.73
C ILE A 400 0.04 13.29 6.48
N ASN A 401 0.48 14.01 7.51
CA ASN A 401 0.85 15.43 7.42
C ASN A 401 2.26 15.73 7.97
N ASP A 402 3.06 14.70 8.21
CA ASP A 402 4.45 14.81 8.62
C ASP A 402 5.30 13.77 7.92
N TYR A 403 6.53 14.14 7.56
CA TYR A 403 7.47 13.27 6.84
C TYR A 403 8.73 12.93 7.64
N GLY A 404 8.80 13.29 8.93
CA GLY A 404 10.01 13.12 9.74
C GLY A 404 11.26 13.70 9.07
N SER A 405 12.33 12.90 9.01
CA SER A 405 13.62 13.25 8.40
C SER A 405 13.64 12.96 6.89
N ASN A 406 12.68 13.51 6.14
CA ASN A 406 12.45 13.13 4.75
C ASN A 406 13.65 13.40 3.81
N PRO A 407 14.22 12.38 3.15
CA PRO A 407 15.34 12.55 2.23
C PRO A 407 14.95 13.20 0.89
N HIS A 408 13.65 13.29 0.58
CA HIS A 408 13.14 13.79 -0.71
C HIS A 408 12.61 15.24 -0.66
N ASN A 409 12.78 15.94 0.47
CA ASN A 409 12.37 17.34 0.65
C ASN A 409 10.89 17.62 0.29
N ARG A 410 9.99 16.67 0.61
CA ARG A 410 8.53 16.84 0.48
C ARG A 410 7.97 17.46 1.76
N PHE A 411 6.90 18.24 1.61
CA PHE A 411 6.24 18.97 2.70
C PHE A 411 4.71 18.94 2.52
N GLY A 412 3.98 19.13 3.62
CA GLY A 412 2.51 19.15 3.63
C GLY A 412 1.85 17.77 3.75
N TRP A 413 0.68 17.63 3.14
CA TRP A 413 -0.14 16.42 3.21
C TRP A 413 0.24 15.39 2.13
N SER A 414 0.18 14.11 2.48
CA SER A 414 0.33 12.99 1.53
C SER A 414 -0.44 11.76 1.95
N VAL A 415 -0.35 10.73 1.12
CA VAL A 415 -0.87 9.39 1.40
C VAL A 415 0.26 8.37 1.39
N LEU A 416 0.29 7.53 2.41
CA LEU A 416 1.01 6.27 2.38
C LEU A 416 0.23 5.31 1.49
N VAL A 417 0.88 4.77 0.47
CA VAL A 417 0.29 3.94 -0.59
C VAL A 417 0.94 2.57 -0.71
N GLY A 418 1.97 2.30 0.10
CA GLY A 418 2.66 1.04 0.04
C GLY A 418 3.66 0.86 1.17
N TYR A 419 4.21 -0.33 1.22
CA TYR A 419 5.28 -0.68 2.12
C TYR A 419 6.18 -1.74 1.49
N GLY A 420 7.41 -1.81 1.95
CA GLY A 420 8.37 -2.84 1.64
C GLY A 420 9.09 -3.35 2.89
N ASP A 421 9.74 -4.50 2.77
CA ASP A 421 10.49 -5.18 3.82
C ASP A 421 9.74 -5.28 5.16
N TYR A 422 8.47 -5.67 5.10
CA TYR A 422 7.56 -5.81 6.25
C TYR A 422 7.34 -4.50 7.02
N GLY A 423 7.28 -3.37 6.29
CA GLY A 423 7.04 -2.05 6.85
C GLY A 423 8.31 -1.30 7.28
N LYS A 424 9.50 -1.83 6.97
CA LYS A 424 10.77 -1.11 7.18
C LYS A 424 10.99 0.01 6.19
N THR A 425 10.39 -0.10 5.01
CA THR A 425 10.34 0.95 4.00
C THR A 425 8.87 1.23 3.72
N LEU A 426 8.49 2.50 3.67
CA LEU A 426 7.14 2.94 3.38
C LEU A 426 7.14 3.71 2.05
N LEU A 427 6.07 3.58 1.29
CA LEU A 427 5.89 4.26 0.02
C LEU A 427 4.78 5.29 0.16
N TYR A 428 5.02 6.50 -0.32
CA TYR A 428 4.05 7.60 -0.23
C TYR A 428 3.93 8.38 -1.53
N MET A 429 2.74 8.92 -1.78
CA MET A 429 2.51 9.89 -2.86
C MET A 429 2.47 11.29 -2.27
N GLY A 430 3.46 12.12 -2.57
CA GLY A 430 3.31 13.57 -2.44
C GLY A 430 2.21 14.08 -3.37
N GLY A 431 1.52 15.17 -3.01
CA GLY A 431 0.31 15.58 -3.74
C GLY A 431 0.52 15.71 -5.25
N ASP A 432 1.62 16.33 -5.67
CA ASP A 432 1.99 16.56 -7.07
C ASP A 432 2.93 15.47 -7.64
N GLY A 433 3.22 14.42 -6.87
CA GLY A 433 4.06 13.31 -7.31
C GLY A 433 3.35 12.44 -8.34
N THR A 434 4.04 12.08 -9.42
CA THR A 434 3.51 11.16 -10.45
C THR A 434 3.80 9.69 -10.16
N GLU A 435 4.80 9.41 -9.32
CA GLU A 435 5.19 8.09 -8.83
C GLU A 435 5.44 8.13 -7.31
N PRO A 436 5.33 7.00 -6.59
CA PRO A 436 5.58 6.97 -5.15
C PRO A 436 7.06 7.18 -4.82
N ASP A 437 7.33 8.05 -3.86
CA ASP A 437 8.62 8.13 -3.19
C ASP A 437 8.71 7.04 -2.11
N SER A 438 9.92 6.67 -1.72
CA SER A 438 10.19 5.71 -0.65
C SER A 438 10.85 6.38 0.55
N ILE A 439 10.46 6.02 1.75
CA ILE A 439 11.08 6.50 2.99
C ILE A 439 11.31 5.34 3.96
N SER A 440 12.43 5.34 4.67
CA SER A 440 12.65 4.32 5.70
C SER A 440 11.75 4.60 6.90
N LEU A 441 11.38 3.55 7.64
CA LEU A 441 10.57 3.68 8.84
C LEU A 441 11.23 4.59 9.89
N GLU A 442 12.55 4.51 10.02
CA GLU A 442 13.28 5.32 11.00
C GLU A 442 13.39 6.79 10.57
N ASP A 443 13.35 7.09 9.26
CA ASP A 443 13.29 8.46 8.77
C ASP A 443 11.90 9.06 8.93
N LEU A 444 10.84 8.31 8.59
CA LEU A 444 9.46 8.80 8.72
C LEU A 444 9.03 8.92 10.19
N LEU A 445 9.43 7.97 11.02
CA LEU A 445 9.06 7.89 12.45
C LEU A 445 10.32 7.89 13.34
N PRO A 446 11.05 9.02 13.41
CA PRO A 446 12.32 9.13 14.12
C PRO A 446 12.14 8.99 15.64
N LYS A 447 13.07 8.27 16.29
CA LYS A 447 13.01 8.00 17.74
C LYS A 447 13.25 9.24 18.60
N ASP A 448 13.95 10.23 18.05
CA ASP A 448 14.33 11.48 18.68
C ASP A 448 13.43 12.65 18.29
N TYR A 449 12.24 12.36 17.75
CA TYR A 449 11.21 13.36 17.46
C TYR A 449 10.97 14.27 18.67
N LYS A 450 11.03 15.58 18.40
CA LYS A 450 10.64 16.61 19.34
C LYS A 450 9.44 17.33 18.75
N GLU A 451 8.40 17.43 19.57
CA GLU A 451 7.21 18.20 19.22
C GLU A 451 7.61 19.68 19.12
N GLU A 452 7.50 20.24 17.91
CA GLU A 452 7.78 21.64 17.64
C GLU A 452 6.47 22.39 17.39
N GLY A 453 6.24 23.45 18.17
CA GLY A 453 5.03 24.26 18.06
C GLY A 453 3.78 23.60 18.64
N GLU A 454 2.63 24.15 18.26
CA GLU A 454 1.29 23.69 18.68
C GLU A 454 0.59 22.86 17.58
N HIS A 455 1.25 22.69 16.44
CA HIS A 455 0.69 22.03 15.26
C HIS A 455 0.59 20.51 15.48
N CYS A 456 -0.59 19.96 15.21
CA CYS A 456 -0.84 18.53 15.36
C CYS A 456 -0.43 17.77 14.10
N TYR A 457 0.65 17.02 14.22
CA TYR A 457 1.09 16.05 13.22
C TYR A 457 0.56 14.66 13.54
N GLY A 458 0.32 13.82 12.53
CA GLY A 458 -0.25 12.49 12.72
C GLY A 458 -0.67 11.78 11.44
N TRP A 459 -1.33 10.64 11.64
CA TRP A 459 -1.90 9.83 10.56
C TRP A 459 -3.41 9.80 10.68
N LEU A 460 -4.10 9.89 9.56
CA LEU A 460 -5.54 9.74 9.49
C LEU A 460 -5.89 8.40 8.86
N LEU A 461 -6.68 7.62 9.60
CA LEU A 461 -7.18 6.31 9.22
C LEU A 461 -8.70 6.37 9.03
N VAL A 462 -9.19 5.93 7.87
CA VAL A 462 -10.64 5.89 7.61
C VAL A 462 -11.29 4.67 8.25
N GLY A 463 -12.40 4.88 8.93
CA GLY A 463 -13.18 3.82 9.56
C GLY A 463 -14.32 3.32 8.68
N ASP A 464 -15.26 2.63 9.33
CA ASP A 464 -16.44 2.08 8.67
C ASP A 464 -17.42 3.18 8.24
N LYS A 465 -18.17 2.91 7.17
CA LYS A 465 -19.31 3.72 6.76
C LYS A 465 -20.40 3.64 7.85
N GLN A 466 -20.72 4.78 8.46
CA GLN A 466 -21.71 4.88 9.54
C GLN A 466 -23.12 5.12 8.97
N GLU A 467 -23.21 5.96 7.95
CA GLU A 467 -24.47 6.34 7.33
C GLU A 467 -24.29 6.67 5.85
N SER A 468 -25.38 6.62 5.08
CA SER A 468 -25.39 7.08 3.70
C SER A 468 -26.09 8.43 3.65
N LYS A 469 -25.31 9.49 3.37
CA LYS A 469 -25.83 10.85 3.19
C LYS A 469 -26.00 11.15 1.72
N GLU A 470 -27.11 11.80 1.39
CA GLU A 470 -27.35 12.29 0.03
C GLU A 470 -26.43 13.50 -0.24
N LEU A 471 -25.82 13.55 -1.43
CA LEU A 471 -24.95 14.67 -1.81
C LEU A 471 -25.67 16.03 -1.66
N ALA A 472 -26.96 16.09 -2.01
CA ALA A 472 -27.74 17.31 -1.89
C ALA A 472 -27.75 17.86 -0.45
N GLU A 473 -27.86 16.98 0.56
CA GLU A 473 -27.85 17.34 1.97
C GLU A 473 -26.47 17.87 2.39
N ILE A 474 -25.39 17.16 2.03
CA ILE A 474 -24.01 17.58 2.37
C ILE A 474 -23.70 18.97 1.79
N TYR A 475 -24.02 19.19 0.51
CA TYR A 475 -23.80 20.48 -0.14
C TYR A 475 -24.64 21.60 0.51
N ARG A 476 -25.90 21.32 0.83
CA ARG A 476 -26.77 22.29 1.54
C ARG A 476 -26.20 22.65 2.90
N GLU A 477 -25.88 21.68 3.73
CA GLU A 477 -25.33 21.90 5.07
C GLU A 477 -24.03 22.71 5.00
N THR A 478 -23.17 22.37 4.04
CA THR A 478 -21.90 23.06 3.80
C THR A 478 -22.14 24.54 3.51
N ILE A 479 -22.97 24.86 2.52
CA ILE A 479 -23.31 26.25 2.15
C ILE A 479 -23.95 27.01 3.32
N LEU A 480 -24.92 26.41 4.02
CA LEU A 480 -25.62 27.07 5.12
C LEU A 480 -24.74 27.27 6.37
N SER A 481 -23.64 26.53 6.47
CA SER A 481 -22.65 26.65 7.55
C SER A 481 -21.56 27.71 7.28
N LEU A 482 -21.39 28.15 6.03
CA LEU A 482 -20.33 29.09 5.64
C LEU A 482 -20.27 30.36 6.48
N PRO A 483 -21.37 31.01 6.91
CA PRO A 483 -21.29 32.17 7.80
C PRO A 483 -20.43 31.94 9.03
N LYS A 484 -20.54 30.76 9.65
CA LYS A 484 -19.74 30.41 10.83
C LYS A 484 -18.24 30.32 10.51
N LEU A 485 -17.89 29.80 9.33
CA LEU A 485 -16.50 29.69 8.89
C LEU A 485 -15.94 31.06 8.48
N LEU A 486 -16.69 31.82 7.69
CA LEU A 486 -16.28 33.11 7.11
C LEU A 486 -16.17 34.24 8.14
N THR A 487 -16.67 34.02 9.36
CA THR A 487 -16.52 34.95 10.50
C THR A 487 -15.78 34.30 11.68
N PHE A 488 -15.04 33.21 11.44
CA PHE A 488 -14.30 32.53 12.51
C PHE A 488 -13.07 33.34 12.94
N GLU A 489 -12.87 33.44 14.25
CA GLU A 489 -11.75 34.18 14.84
C GLU A 489 -11.36 33.59 16.20
N THR A 490 -10.05 33.54 16.44
CA THR A 490 -9.41 33.27 17.72
C THR A 490 -8.37 34.35 17.99
N ASP A 491 -7.76 34.34 19.18
CA ASP A 491 -6.63 35.21 19.49
C ASP A 491 -5.44 34.98 18.53
N ASN A 492 -5.35 33.78 17.97
CA ASN A 492 -4.22 33.30 17.19
C ASN A 492 -4.36 33.51 15.68
N TYR A 493 -5.57 33.38 15.14
CA TYR A 493 -5.84 33.50 13.71
C TYR A 493 -7.32 33.76 13.43
N CYS A 494 -7.62 34.16 12.19
CA CYS A 494 -8.98 34.40 11.74
C CYS A 494 -9.19 33.95 10.30
N PHE A 495 -10.46 33.76 9.94
CA PHE A 495 -10.89 33.36 8.61
C PHE A 495 -11.82 34.40 7.95
N GLY A 496 -12.01 34.26 6.63
CA GLY A 496 -12.98 35.00 5.83
C GLY A 496 -12.86 36.52 5.96
N VAL A 497 -13.92 37.18 6.41
CA VAL A 497 -14.01 38.65 6.45
C VAL A 497 -12.93 39.23 7.37
N THR A 498 -12.80 38.67 8.57
CA THR A 498 -11.83 39.14 9.56
C THR A 498 -10.40 38.93 9.04
N ALA A 499 -10.15 37.82 8.35
CA ALA A 499 -8.84 37.55 7.74
C ALA A 499 -8.42 38.63 6.73
N PHE A 500 -9.31 39.02 5.81
CA PHE A 500 -9.00 40.11 4.86
C PHE A 500 -8.73 41.43 5.56
N ARG A 501 -9.52 41.76 6.59
CA ARG A 501 -9.36 43.02 7.35
C ARG A 501 -8.09 43.04 8.19
N ALA A 502 -7.74 41.93 8.82
CA ALA A 502 -6.52 41.79 9.60
C ALA A 502 -5.28 41.85 8.70
N TRP A 503 -5.31 41.19 7.55
CA TRP A 503 -4.25 41.27 6.54
C TRP A 503 -4.06 42.69 6.02
N ALA A 504 -5.15 43.36 5.66
CA ALA A 504 -5.12 44.76 5.22
C ALA A 504 -4.55 45.69 6.29
N THR A 505 -5.00 45.54 7.54
CA THR A 505 -4.54 46.35 8.67
C THR A 505 -3.05 46.15 8.93
N SER A 506 -2.56 44.90 8.94
CA SER A 506 -1.15 44.58 9.12
C SER A 506 -0.25 45.28 8.09
N ILE A 507 -0.66 45.28 6.82
CA ILE A 507 0.05 45.99 5.75
C ILE A 507 -0.01 47.51 5.95
N ASP A 508 -1.19 48.08 6.19
CA ASP A 508 -1.41 49.53 6.28
C ASP A 508 -0.65 50.16 7.47
N GLU A 509 -0.68 49.49 8.62
CA GLU A 509 0.00 49.89 9.86
C GLU A 509 1.53 49.75 9.80
N GLY A 510 2.06 49.17 8.71
CA GLY A 510 3.50 49.18 8.43
C GLY A 510 4.27 48.03 9.03
N PHE A 511 3.66 46.84 9.16
CA PHE A 511 4.36 45.62 9.59
C PHE A 511 5.68 45.38 8.84
N PHE A 512 5.74 45.74 7.56
CA PHE A 512 6.91 45.53 6.70
C PHE A 512 7.97 46.64 6.78
N GLU A 513 7.70 47.79 7.43
CA GLU A 513 8.63 48.95 7.46
C GLU A 513 10.01 48.61 8.02
N GLN A 514 10.06 47.71 9.00
CA GLN A 514 11.29 47.37 9.71
C GLN A 514 11.90 46.03 9.26
N ILE A 515 11.23 45.32 8.34
CA ILE A 515 11.72 44.05 7.81
C ILE A 515 12.82 44.35 6.79
N ARG A 516 13.98 43.72 6.97
CA ARG A 516 15.07 43.79 5.99
C ARG A 516 14.85 42.75 4.90
N LEU A 517 15.39 43.00 3.71
CA LEU A 517 15.25 42.10 2.57
C LEU A 517 15.71 40.67 2.89
N GLU A 518 16.79 40.52 3.66
CA GLU A 518 17.33 39.21 4.05
C GLU A 518 16.47 38.46 5.07
N ALA A 519 15.54 39.15 5.74
CA ALA A 519 14.61 38.57 6.71
C ALA A 519 13.18 38.50 6.16
N PHE A 520 12.99 38.80 4.87
CA PHE A 520 11.70 38.76 4.22
C PHE A 520 11.40 37.36 3.69
N GLU A 521 10.85 36.53 4.57
CA GLU A 521 10.25 35.24 4.22
C GLU A 521 8.98 35.46 3.39
N TYR A 522 9.16 35.61 2.08
CA TYR A 522 8.12 36.00 1.11
C TYR A 522 6.87 35.11 1.18
N TRP A 523 7.06 33.79 1.28
CA TRP A 523 5.95 32.83 1.30
C TRP A 523 5.09 32.98 2.56
N GLU A 524 5.74 32.85 3.72
CA GLU A 524 5.08 32.84 5.02
C GLU A 524 4.40 34.17 5.36
N LYS A 525 5.00 35.30 4.94
CA LYS A 525 4.53 36.63 5.32
C LYS A 525 3.50 37.23 4.37
N HIS A 526 3.39 36.75 3.12
CA HIS A 526 2.49 37.35 2.14
C HIS A 526 1.97 36.37 1.08
N ALA A 527 2.85 35.62 0.41
CA ALA A 527 2.46 34.87 -0.80
C ALA A 527 1.44 33.76 -0.53
N ALA A 528 1.50 33.10 0.63
CA ALA A 528 0.52 32.09 1.03
C ALA A 528 -0.91 32.68 1.10
N TYR A 529 -1.06 33.92 1.57
CA TYR A 529 -2.35 34.61 1.63
C TYR A 529 -2.89 34.97 0.24
N VAL A 530 -2.00 35.39 -0.67
CA VAL A 530 -2.35 35.62 -2.08
C VAL A 530 -2.78 34.30 -2.74
N CYS A 531 -2.08 33.19 -2.48
CA CYS A 531 -2.41 31.87 -3.00
C CYS A 531 -3.82 31.41 -2.57
N CYS A 532 -4.16 31.60 -1.30
CA CYS A 532 -5.52 31.34 -0.80
C CYS A 532 -6.56 32.22 -1.50
N LEU A 533 -6.31 33.53 -1.61
CA LEU A 533 -7.21 34.46 -2.27
C LEU A 533 -7.43 34.09 -3.75
N ALA A 534 -6.36 33.76 -4.46
CA ALA A 534 -6.42 33.35 -5.86
C ALA A 534 -7.28 32.11 -6.04
N THR A 535 -7.13 31.12 -5.16
CA THR A 535 -7.92 29.90 -5.18
C THR A 535 -9.39 30.20 -4.86
N ASN A 536 -9.66 30.84 -3.71
CA ASN A 536 -11.01 31.21 -3.27
C ASN A 536 -11.81 31.96 -4.34
N SER A 537 -11.16 32.91 -5.03
CA SER A 537 -11.79 33.73 -6.06
C SER A 537 -12.01 33.01 -7.39
N SER A 538 -11.15 32.06 -7.76
CA SER A 538 -11.15 31.49 -9.12
C SER A 538 -11.85 30.13 -9.25
N VAL A 539 -11.91 29.32 -8.19
CA VAL A 539 -12.36 27.91 -8.30
C VAL A 539 -13.65 27.57 -7.53
N SER A 540 -14.15 28.49 -6.69
CA SER A 540 -15.35 28.30 -5.85
C SER A 540 -16.64 28.07 -6.64
N LYS A 541 -16.71 28.58 -7.88
CA LYS A 541 -17.88 28.51 -8.75
C LYS A 541 -18.38 27.08 -9.00
N SER A 542 -17.46 26.14 -9.22
CA SER A 542 -17.80 24.74 -9.55
C SER A 542 -18.62 24.07 -8.44
N PHE A 543 -18.21 24.28 -7.18
CA PHE A 543 -18.92 23.76 -6.02
C PHE A 543 -20.28 24.44 -5.83
N LEU A 544 -20.34 25.77 -6.00
CA LEU A 544 -21.56 26.56 -5.89
C LEU A 544 -22.61 26.16 -6.94
N GLU A 545 -22.20 26.00 -8.20
CA GLU A 545 -23.10 25.55 -9.27
C GLU A 545 -23.63 24.14 -9.01
N LYS A 546 -22.78 23.21 -8.56
CA LYS A 546 -23.20 21.86 -8.16
C LYS A 546 -24.16 21.90 -6.96
N ALA A 547 -23.91 22.75 -5.97
CA ALA A 547 -24.80 22.96 -4.84
C ALA A 547 -26.19 23.43 -5.29
N LEU A 548 -26.26 24.38 -6.23
CA LEU A 548 -27.50 24.92 -6.77
C LEU A 548 -28.26 23.89 -7.64
N VAL A 549 -27.55 23.09 -8.43
CA VAL A 549 -28.16 21.99 -9.22
C VAL A 549 -28.79 20.95 -8.29
N LEU A 550 -28.11 20.58 -7.20
CA LEU A 550 -28.62 19.63 -6.22
C LEU A 550 -29.70 20.23 -5.31
N ASN A 551 -29.68 21.54 -5.08
CA ASN A 551 -30.61 22.27 -4.22
C ASN A 551 -31.16 23.53 -4.91
N PRO A 552 -32.12 23.39 -5.84
CA PRO A 552 -32.60 24.51 -6.66
C PRO A 552 -33.27 25.66 -5.89
N ASP A 553 -33.66 25.44 -4.64
CA ASP A 553 -34.22 26.45 -3.74
C ASP A 553 -33.16 27.41 -3.16
N LEU A 554 -31.87 27.03 -3.15
CA LEU A 554 -30.76 27.87 -2.71
C LEU A 554 -30.39 28.94 -3.76
N THR A 555 -31.40 29.64 -4.27
CA THR A 555 -31.29 30.61 -5.38
C THR A 555 -30.30 31.75 -5.13
N PHE A 556 -30.08 32.13 -3.86
CA PHE A 556 -29.09 33.14 -3.47
C PHE A 556 -27.64 32.75 -3.83
N ILE A 557 -27.37 31.47 -4.14
CA ILE A 557 -26.06 31.01 -4.61
C ILE A 557 -25.65 31.75 -5.89
N GLN A 558 -26.60 32.16 -6.74
CA GLN A 558 -26.29 32.95 -7.94
C GLN A 558 -25.63 34.28 -7.60
N ASP A 559 -26.09 34.94 -6.53
CA ASP A 559 -25.49 36.19 -6.05
C ASP A 559 -24.10 35.94 -5.46
N ILE A 560 -23.92 34.83 -4.74
CA ILE A 560 -22.60 34.41 -4.21
C ILE A 560 -21.59 34.18 -5.33
N ILE A 561 -21.99 33.50 -6.41
CA ILE A 561 -21.11 33.28 -7.57
C ILE A 561 -20.62 34.62 -8.13
N VAL A 562 -21.53 35.60 -8.30
CA VAL A 562 -21.17 36.94 -8.81
C VAL A 562 -20.19 37.66 -7.88
N LEU A 563 -20.32 37.48 -6.56
CA LEU A 563 -19.40 38.05 -5.57
C LEU A 563 -17.99 37.44 -5.66
N TYR A 564 -17.87 36.12 -5.81
CA TYR A 564 -16.56 35.48 -6.02
C TYR A 564 -15.94 35.85 -7.37
N GLU A 565 -16.74 35.95 -8.45
CA GLU A 565 -16.26 36.47 -9.74
C GLU A 565 -15.80 37.94 -9.63
N GLN A 566 -16.40 38.74 -8.74
CA GLN A 566 -15.95 40.10 -8.45
C GLN A 566 -14.61 40.10 -7.72
N MET A 567 -14.39 39.16 -6.80
CA MET A 567 -13.10 38.98 -6.16
C MET A 567 -12.01 38.57 -7.17
N GLU A 568 -12.33 37.69 -8.12
CA GLU A 568 -11.38 37.33 -9.20
C GLU A 568 -10.94 38.56 -9.99
N ARG A 569 -11.89 39.44 -10.35
CA ARG A 569 -11.57 40.74 -10.97
C ARG A 569 -10.66 41.58 -10.09
N TYR A 570 -11.01 41.72 -8.80
CA TYR A 570 -10.18 42.48 -7.85
C TYR A 570 -8.76 41.90 -7.68
N TRP A 571 -8.56 40.61 -7.93
CA TRP A 571 -7.25 39.99 -7.84
C TRP A 571 -6.36 40.34 -9.03
N ASN A 572 -6.81 40.08 -10.27
CA ASN A 572 -5.93 40.19 -11.44
C ASN A 572 -6.59 40.67 -12.75
N ASN A 573 -7.83 41.17 -12.70
CA ASN A 573 -8.59 41.52 -13.91
C ASN A 573 -9.51 42.75 -13.70
N ASP A 574 -8.95 43.82 -13.13
CA ASP A 574 -9.66 45.08 -12.83
C ASP A 574 -8.95 46.28 -13.47
N ASN A 575 -8.63 46.18 -14.76
CA ASN A 575 -8.12 47.26 -15.61
C ASN A 575 -6.94 48.07 -15.01
N GLY A 576 -6.04 47.41 -14.26
CA GLY A 576 -4.87 48.06 -13.66
C GLY A 576 -5.12 48.64 -12.26
N THR A 577 -6.30 48.41 -11.66
CA THR A 577 -6.59 48.68 -10.25
C THR A 577 -6.76 47.42 -9.41
N ASP A 578 -6.55 46.24 -9.99
CA ASP A 578 -6.49 44.95 -9.30
C ASP A 578 -5.25 44.79 -8.41
N LEU A 579 -5.28 43.80 -7.53
CA LEU A 579 -4.25 43.54 -6.53
C LEU A 579 -2.88 43.24 -7.17
N GLU A 580 -2.83 42.49 -8.28
CA GLU A 580 -1.60 42.27 -9.06
C GLU A 580 -1.07 43.60 -9.61
N ALA A 581 -1.89 44.41 -10.28
CA ALA A 581 -1.45 45.70 -10.84
C ALA A 581 -0.92 46.69 -9.76
N LEU A 582 -1.48 46.62 -8.55
CA LEU A 582 -1.03 47.41 -7.40
C LEU A 582 0.30 46.93 -6.79
N GLY A 583 0.79 45.75 -7.20
CA GLY A 583 1.98 45.12 -6.64
C GLY A 583 1.71 44.46 -5.28
N GLY A 584 0.47 44.04 -5.03
CA GLY A 584 0.06 43.34 -3.81
C GLY A 584 -0.25 41.84 -4.03
N GLY A 585 -0.21 41.38 -5.27
CA GLY A 585 -0.41 39.97 -5.63
C GLY A 585 0.88 39.15 -5.56
N PHE A 586 1.03 38.15 -6.44
CA PHE A 586 2.25 37.34 -6.50
C PHE A 586 3.47 38.18 -6.91
N ASN A 587 3.26 39.26 -7.65
CA ASN A 587 4.32 40.19 -8.05
C ASN A 587 4.80 41.17 -6.95
N VAL A 588 4.36 41.00 -5.70
CA VAL A 588 4.70 41.90 -4.60
C VAL A 588 6.21 42.00 -4.37
N THR A 589 6.68 43.20 -4.03
CA THR A 589 8.05 43.45 -3.57
C THR A 589 8.03 44.02 -2.16
N LEU A 590 9.09 43.80 -1.39
CA LEU A 590 9.24 44.40 -0.06
C LEU A 590 9.15 45.93 -0.13
N ASP A 591 9.76 46.55 -1.15
CA ASP A 591 9.67 48.00 -1.41
C ASP A 591 8.22 48.49 -1.54
N ALA A 592 7.35 47.69 -2.18
CA ALA A 592 5.94 48.03 -2.33
C ALA A 592 5.19 47.99 -0.99
N LEU A 593 5.53 47.04 -0.12
CA LEU A 593 4.96 46.89 1.21
C LEU A 593 5.51 47.91 2.21
N GLN A 594 6.71 48.44 1.98
CA GLN A 594 7.34 49.47 2.81
C GLN A 594 6.88 50.88 2.45
N ASP A 595 6.65 51.15 1.17
CA ASP A 595 6.13 52.45 0.72
C ASP A 595 4.71 52.68 1.22
N LYS A 596 4.53 53.74 2.01
CA LYS A 596 3.26 54.06 2.68
C LYS A 596 2.08 54.27 1.70
N GLU A 597 2.33 54.92 0.57
CA GLU A 597 1.26 55.20 -0.40
C GLU A 597 0.89 53.95 -1.19
N ARG A 598 1.88 53.11 -1.53
CA ARG A 598 1.64 51.84 -2.25
C ARG A 598 0.95 50.82 -1.36
N ARG A 599 1.45 50.60 -0.14
CA ARG A 599 0.86 49.63 0.78
C ARG A 599 -0.54 50.01 1.21
N LYS A 600 -0.85 51.31 1.31
CA LYS A 600 -2.21 51.80 1.56
C LYS A 600 -3.18 51.37 0.46
N LYS A 601 -2.78 51.49 -0.81
CA LYS A 601 -3.62 51.05 -1.95
C LYS A 601 -3.85 49.53 -1.93
N ILE A 602 -2.82 48.77 -1.59
CA ILE A 602 -2.92 47.30 -1.41
C ILE A 602 -3.94 46.98 -0.31
N ALA A 603 -3.79 47.59 0.87
CA ALA A 603 -4.69 47.40 2.00
C ALA A 603 -6.14 47.81 1.68
N ASP A 604 -6.35 48.93 1.01
CA ASP A 604 -7.69 49.40 0.60
C ASP A 604 -8.35 48.41 -0.38
N LYS A 605 -7.57 47.82 -1.30
CA LYS A 605 -8.06 46.76 -2.20
C LYS A 605 -8.41 45.49 -1.43
N LEU A 606 -7.59 45.06 -0.46
CA LEU A 606 -7.88 43.93 0.43
C LEU A 606 -9.20 44.11 1.21
N ARG A 607 -9.50 45.34 1.65
CA ARG A 607 -10.79 45.66 2.29
C ARG A 607 -11.98 45.48 1.34
N SER A 608 -11.82 45.73 0.04
CA SER A 608 -12.88 45.46 -0.95
C SER A 608 -13.20 43.96 -1.10
N PHE A 609 -12.22 43.07 -0.90
CA PHE A 609 -12.50 41.63 -0.83
C PHE A 609 -13.31 41.28 0.44
N ALA A 610 -12.98 41.91 1.58
CA ALA A 610 -13.73 41.72 2.81
C ALA A 610 -15.22 42.10 2.65
N ASP A 611 -15.49 43.20 1.94
CA ASP A 611 -16.86 43.66 1.67
C ASP A 611 -17.64 42.63 0.84
N CYS A 612 -17.02 42.00 -0.17
CA CYS A 612 -17.65 40.91 -0.91
C CYS A 612 -18.01 39.71 -0.01
N ILE A 613 -17.11 39.30 0.89
CA ILE A 613 -17.39 38.19 1.81
C ILE A 613 -18.47 38.55 2.84
N ASP A 614 -18.53 39.80 3.31
CA ASP A 614 -19.64 40.27 4.17
C ASP A 614 -21.00 40.14 3.46
N GLU A 615 -21.05 40.46 2.17
CA GLU A 615 -22.26 40.27 1.35
C GLU A 615 -22.62 38.77 1.19
N VAL A 616 -21.63 37.89 1.01
CA VAL A 616 -21.84 36.44 0.99
C VAL A 616 -22.46 35.96 2.31
N VAL A 617 -21.89 36.37 3.45
CA VAL A 617 -22.41 36.03 4.78
C VAL A 617 -23.84 36.53 4.95
N SER A 618 -24.10 37.79 4.57
CA SER A 618 -25.43 38.40 4.65
C SER A 618 -26.47 37.67 3.80
N ALA A 619 -26.14 37.28 2.57
CA ALA A 619 -27.04 36.56 1.68
C ALA A 619 -27.49 35.22 2.29
N ILE A 620 -26.55 34.47 2.88
CA ILE A 620 -26.83 33.17 3.50
C ILE A 620 -27.69 33.34 4.76
N ASP A 621 -27.35 34.28 5.64
CA ASP A 621 -28.10 34.48 6.88
C ASP A 621 -29.51 35.05 6.63
N GLN A 622 -29.69 35.90 5.62
CA GLN A 622 -31.01 36.33 5.18
C GLN A 622 -31.86 35.17 4.68
N PHE A 623 -31.28 34.23 3.92
CA PHE A 623 -31.98 33.02 3.49
C PHE A 623 -32.41 32.16 4.69
N LYS A 624 -31.52 31.93 5.65
CA LYS A 624 -31.80 31.16 6.88
C LYS A 624 -32.88 31.82 7.73
N ALA A 625 -32.87 33.15 7.85
CA ALA A 625 -33.90 33.90 8.58
C ALA A 625 -35.30 33.79 7.93
N LYS A 626 -35.36 33.75 6.59
CA LYS A 626 -36.61 33.57 5.84
C LYS A 626 -37.12 32.12 5.85
N ASN A 627 -36.24 31.15 6.07
CA ASN A 627 -36.55 29.71 6.01
C ASN A 627 -36.09 28.96 7.28
N PRO A 628 -36.69 29.21 8.46
CA PRO A 628 -36.21 28.66 9.73
C PRO A 628 -36.30 27.12 9.84
N HIS A 629 -37.02 26.45 8.94
CA HIS A 629 -37.17 25.00 8.88
C HIS A 629 -36.25 24.31 7.85
N SER A 630 -35.37 25.04 7.16
CA SER A 630 -34.46 24.47 6.15
C SER A 630 -33.19 23.82 6.75
N LYS A 631 -33.27 23.34 7.99
CA LYS A 631 -32.18 22.65 8.68
C LYS A 631 -32.17 21.19 8.31
#